data_AF-Q6TFG9-F1
#
_entry.id   AF-Q6TFG9-F1
#
_cell.length_a   1.000
_cell.length_b   1.000
_cell.length_c   1.000
_cell.angle_alpha   90.00
_cell.angle_beta   90.00
_cell.angle_gamma   90.00
#
_symmetry.space_group_name_H-M   'P 1'
#
loop_
_entity.id
_entity.type
_entity.pdbx_description
1 polymer ?
#
loop_
_entity_poly.entity_id
_entity_poly.type
_entity_poly.pdbx_seq_one_letter_code
_entity_poly.pdbx_strand_id
1 'polypeptide(L)'
;MIIRYTKTTKAEAATAINSRDTSGSDKQLHVIDIANTLELAHNAAYPIYKWTSGGKILAVQSFDVYTDAGVVIDTTGDTIAVDAATNTLNLTIPDVEDNKIPANARIILTLVIGA
;
A
#
# COMPACT_ATOMS: atom_id res chain seq x y z
N MET A 1 -18.47 -14.12 -3.77
CA MET A 1 -17.16 -14.47 -3.18
C MET A 1 -17.28 -14.37 -1.66
N ILE A 2 -17.01 -15.46 -0.93
CA ILE A 2 -17.05 -15.50 0.54
C ILE A 2 -15.60 -15.51 1.01
N ILE A 3 -15.16 -14.52 1.78
CA ILE A 3 -13.86 -14.56 2.46
C ILE A 3 -14.11 -14.98 3.90
N ARG A 4 -13.67 -16.20 4.26
CA ARG A 4 -13.70 -16.72 5.64
C ARG A 4 -12.32 -16.51 6.25
N TYR A 5 -12.25 -15.81 7.40
CA TYR A 5 -11.01 -15.63 8.14
C TYR A 5 -10.88 -16.67 9.26
N THR A 6 -9.76 -17.40 9.27
CA THR A 6 -9.38 -18.34 10.34
C THR A 6 -8.37 -17.66 11.26
N LYS A 7 -8.64 -17.62 12.57
CA LYS A 7 -7.74 -17.03 13.58
C LYS A 7 -6.56 -17.98 13.83
N THR A 8 -5.34 -17.46 13.68
CA THR A 8 -4.11 -18.13 14.14
C THR A 8 -3.60 -17.41 15.40
N THR A 9 -3.24 -18.15 16.44
CA THR A 9 -2.50 -17.62 17.60
C THR A 9 -1.01 -17.76 17.32
N LYS A 10 -0.24 -16.65 17.32
CA LYS A 10 1.22 -16.70 17.17
C LYS A 10 1.88 -15.84 18.26
N ALA A 11 3.01 -16.34 18.77
CA ALA A 11 3.76 -15.76 19.89
C ALA A 11 4.76 -14.66 19.48
N GLU A 12 4.66 -14.09 18.27
CA GLU A 12 5.49 -12.96 17.85
C GLU A 12 4.65 -11.89 17.15
N ALA A 13 5.06 -10.63 17.34
CA ALA A 13 4.33 -9.41 17.00
C ALA A 13 4.24 -9.15 15.49
N ALA A 14 3.45 -9.97 14.79
CA ALA A 14 2.79 -9.52 13.57
C ALA A 14 1.50 -8.82 13.99
N THR A 15 1.46 -7.49 13.86
CA THR A 15 0.27 -6.69 14.15
C THR A 15 -0.81 -6.99 13.11
N ALA A 16 -1.55 -8.09 13.29
CA ALA A 16 -2.79 -8.30 12.57
C ALA A 16 -3.73 -7.15 12.95
N ILE A 17 -4.04 -6.26 12.00
CA ILE A 17 -4.99 -5.18 12.23
C ILE A 17 -6.34 -5.81 12.53
N ASN A 18 -6.72 -5.78 13.82
CA ASN A 18 -8.01 -6.30 14.27
C ASN A 18 -9.11 -5.35 13.78
N SER A 19 -9.72 -5.69 12.66
CA SER A 19 -10.79 -4.92 12.05
C SER A 19 -12.17 -5.17 12.69
N ARG A 20 -12.26 -5.83 13.84
CA ARG A 20 -13.54 -6.31 14.44
C ARG A 20 -14.30 -5.27 15.26
N ASP A 21 -13.72 -4.13 15.58
CA ASP A 21 -14.36 -3.15 16.48
C ASP A 21 -15.34 -2.19 15.77
N THR A 22 -15.66 -2.42 14.50
CA THR A 22 -16.73 -1.71 13.78
C THR A 22 -17.82 -2.69 13.40
N SER A 23 -18.83 -2.82 14.27
CA SER A 23 -20.06 -3.53 13.93
C SER A 23 -20.69 -2.93 12.67
N GLY A 24 -20.79 -3.72 11.59
CA GLY A 24 -21.67 -3.42 10.46
C GLY A 24 -21.11 -2.56 9.31
N SER A 25 -19.79 -2.33 9.20
CA SER A 25 -19.22 -1.77 7.96
C SER A 25 -18.60 -2.84 7.09
N ASP A 26 -19.12 -3.00 5.87
CA ASP A 26 -18.51 -3.85 4.86
C ASP A 26 -17.11 -3.33 4.54
N LYS A 27 -16.11 -4.20 4.73
CA LYS A 27 -14.72 -3.93 4.38
C LYS A 27 -14.37 -4.67 3.11
N GLN A 28 -13.65 -4.00 2.23
CA GLN A 28 -13.22 -4.54 0.95
C GLN A 28 -11.70 -4.57 0.90
N LEU A 29 -11.15 -5.64 0.32
CA LEU A 29 -9.75 -5.71 -0.04
C LEU A 29 -9.62 -5.30 -1.51
N HIS A 30 -8.77 -4.32 -1.77
CA HIS A 30 -8.49 -3.83 -3.12
C HIS A 30 -7.02 -4.06 -3.43
N VAL A 31 -6.74 -4.66 -4.59
CA VAL A 31 -5.38 -4.78 -5.13
C VAL A 31 -5.27 -3.82 -6.30
N ILE A 32 -4.31 -2.91 -6.22
CA ILE A 32 -4.05 -1.89 -7.23
C ILE A 32 -2.68 -2.13 -7.81
N ASP A 33 -2.61 -2.11 -9.13
CA ASP A 33 -1.38 -2.31 -9.88
C ASP A 33 -1.09 -1.05 -10.70
N ILE A 34 0.00 -0.36 -10.35
CA ILE A 34 0.36 0.96 -10.85
C ILE A 34 1.59 0.82 -11.74
N ALA A 35 1.44 1.19 -13.01
CA ALA A 35 2.56 1.35 -13.93
C ALA A 35 3.27 2.68 -13.65
N ASN A 36 4.49 2.61 -13.10
CA ASN A 36 5.31 3.78 -12.90
C ASN A 36 5.97 4.19 -14.23
N THR A 37 5.79 5.42 -14.69
CA THR A 37 6.31 5.87 -16.00
C THR A 37 7.59 6.68 -15.92
N LEU A 38 7.98 7.12 -14.72
CA LEU A 38 9.15 7.97 -14.47
C LEU A 38 9.96 7.41 -13.31
N GLU A 39 11.26 7.68 -13.25
CA GLU A 39 12.05 7.33 -12.07
C GLU A 39 11.57 8.14 -10.85
N LEU A 40 11.35 7.45 -9.73
CA LEU A 40 11.08 8.06 -8.43
C LEU A 40 12.39 8.07 -7.64
N ALA A 41 12.92 9.26 -7.38
CA ALA A 41 14.20 9.48 -6.72
C ALA A 41 14.10 9.37 -5.19
N HIS A 42 15.24 9.15 -4.54
CA HIS A 42 15.36 9.24 -3.08
C HIS A 42 15.02 10.64 -2.56
N ASN A 43 14.74 10.73 -1.26
CA ASN A 43 14.46 11.98 -0.54
C ASN A 43 13.28 12.78 -1.11
N ALA A 44 12.23 12.08 -1.54
CA ALA A 44 11.08 12.69 -2.17
C ALA A 44 9.77 11.96 -1.81
N ALA A 45 8.67 12.70 -1.93
CA ALA A 45 7.32 12.18 -1.77
C ALA A 45 6.55 12.28 -3.08
N TYR A 46 5.87 11.19 -3.44
CA TYR A 46 5.18 11.02 -4.71
C TYR A 46 3.73 10.62 -4.49
N PRO A 47 2.74 11.36 -5.04
CA PRO A 47 1.37 10.90 -5.06
C PRO A 47 1.24 9.75 -6.06
N ILE A 48 1.15 8.52 -5.57
CA ILE A 48 1.14 7.33 -6.44
C ILE A 48 -0.27 6.89 -6.80
N TYR A 49 -1.27 7.24 -5.98
CA TYR A 49 -2.64 6.82 -6.23
C TYR A 49 -3.67 7.74 -5.59
N LYS A 50 -4.73 8.09 -6.32
CA LYS A 50 -5.85 8.88 -5.83
C LYS A 50 -7.12 8.04 -5.80
N TRP A 51 -7.69 7.85 -4.62
CA TRP A 51 -8.96 7.16 -4.45
C TRP A 51 -10.13 8.09 -4.75
N THR A 52 -11.01 7.67 -5.65
CA THR A 52 -12.16 8.46 -6.12
C THR A 52 -13.51 7.81 -5.83
N SER A 53 -13.52 6.58 -5.33
CA SER A 53 -14.73 5.85 -4.95
C SER A 53 -15.29 6.32 -3.61
N GLY A 54 -16.55 6.00 -3.34
CA GLY A 54 -17.08 6.02 -1.98
C GLY A 54 -16.31 5.06 -1.06
N GLY A 55 -16.24 5.39 0.23
CA GLY A 55 -15.45 4.66 1.23
C GLY A 55 -14.08 5.28 1.48
N LYS A 56 -13.53 5.04 2.67
CA LYS A 56 -12.25 5.53 3.16
C LYS A 56 -11.21 4.43 3.11
N ILE A 57 -9.97 4.80 2.78
CA ILE A 57 -8.82 3.91 2.96
C ILE A 57 -8.59 3.76 4.46
N LEU A 58 -8.79 2.54 4.98
CA LEU A 58 -8.60 2.23 6.41
C LEU A 58 -7.17 1.80 6.70
N ALA A 59 -6.53 1.09 5.78
CA ALA A 59 -5.16 0.61 5.92
C ALA A 59 -4.53 0.26 4.58
N VAL A 60 -3.21 0.39 4.50
CA VAL A 60 -2.36 -0.25 3.49
C VAL A 60 -1.84 -1.56 4.10
N GLN A 61 -2.10 -2.69 3.46
CA GLN A 61 -1.71 -4.03 3.93
C GLN A 61 -0.37 -4.47 3.34
N SER A 62 -0.13 -4.17 2.06
CA SER A 62 1.14 -4.44 1.40
C SER A 62 1.47 -3.34 0.40
N PHE A 63 2.76 -3.18 0.20
CA PHE A 63 3.39 -2.33 -0.80
C PHE A 63 4.58 -3.13 -1.33
N ASP A 64 4.51 -3.50 -2.60
CA ASP A 64 5.51 -4.31 -3.25
C ASP A 64 5.87 -3.66 -4.58
N VAL A 65 7.15 -3.64 -4.91
CA VAL A 65 7.65 -3.01 -6.15
C VAL A 65 8.45 -4.00 -6.95
N TYR A 66 8.17 -4.06 -8.25
CA TYR A 66 8.83 -4.98 -9.17
C TYR A 66 9.29 -4.24 -10.41
N THR A 67 10.37 -4.69 -11.02
CA THR A 67 10.69 -4.30 -12.40
C THR A 67 9.66 -4.91 -13.37
N ASP A 68 9.59 -4.41 -14.61
CA ASP A 68 8.80 -5.04 -15.68
C ASP A 68 9.18 -6.52 -15.94
N ALA A 69 10.40 -6.92 -15.57
CA ALA A 69 10.86 -8.31 -15.66
C ALA A 69 10.45 -9.17 -14.44
N GLY A 70 9.71 -8.61 -13.47
CA GLY A 70 9.24 -9.30 -12.27
C GLY A 70 10.27 -9.41 -11.14
N VAL A 71 11.37 -8.66 -11.21
CA VAL A 71 12.39 -8.65 -10.14
C VAL A 71 11.92 -7.74 -9.01
N VAL A 72 11.91 -8.25 -7.78
CA VAL A 72 11.57 -7.48 -6.57
C VAL A 72 12.61 -6.37 -6.37
N ILE A 73 12.13 -5.15 -6.14
CA ILE A 73 12.94 -4.01 -5.75
C ILE A 73 12.88 -3.91 -4.22
N ASP A 74 14.04 -3.74 -3.58
CA ASP A 74 14.08 -3.50 -2.14
C ASP A 74 13.49 -2.11 -1.86
N THR A 75 12.43 -2.10 -1.06
CA THR A 75 11.73 -0.88 -0.63
C THR A 75 11.85 -0.68 0.87
N THR A 76 12.92 -1.23 1.48
CA THR A 76 13.15 -1.08 2.92
C THR A 76 13.29 0.39 3.28
N GLY A 77 12.40 0.87 4.14
CA GLY A 77 12.38 2.27 4.60
C GLY A 77 11.44 3.18 3.82
N ASP A 78 10.90 2.72 2.69
CA ASP A 78 9.83 3.42 1.97
C ASP A 78 8.55 3.41 2.81
N THR A 79 7.80 4.51 2.74
CA THR A 79 6.57 4.66 3.53
C THR A 79 5.40 5.10 2.66
N ILE A 80 4.23 4.49 2.89
CA ILE A 80 2.98 4.94 2.28
C ILE A 80 2.16 5.69 3.33
N ALA A 81 1.84 6.94 3.04
CA ALA A 81 0.95 7.76 3.85
C ALA A 81 -0.40 7.99 3.13
N VAL A 82 -1.50 7.89 3.87
CA VAL A 82 -2.82 8.27 3.39
C VAL A 82 -3.07 9.74 3.71
N ASP A 83 -3.22 10.57 2.68
CA ASP A 83 -3.76 11.91 2.83
C ASP A 83 -5.30 11.84 2.75
N ALA A 84 -5.94 11.90 3.92
CA ALA A 84 -7.40 11.85 4.04
C ALA A 84 -8.11 13.11 3.51
N ALA A 85 -7.43 14.25 3.41
CA ALA A 85 -8.03 15.48 2.88
C ALA A 85 -8.20 15.40 1.36
N THR A 86 -7.24 14.77 0.67
CA THR A 86 -7.23 14.64 -0.80
C THR A 86 -7.59 13.24 -1.29
N ASN A 87 -7.77 12.27 -0.38
CA ASN A 87 -7.91 10.84 -0.66
C ASN A 87 -6.78 10.29 -1.53
N THR A 88 -5.55 10.71 -1.24
CA THR A 88 -4.35 10.35 -2.01
C THR A 88 -3.42 9.48 -1.16
N LEU A 89 -2.83 8.46 -1.78
CA LEU A 89 -1.70 7.72 -1.22
C LEU A 89 -0.40 8.35 -1.71
N ASN A 90 0.43 8.76 -0.77
CA ASN A 90 1.74 9.30 -1.03
C ASN A 90 2.81 8.29 -0.63
N LEU A 91 3.71 7.99 -1.55
CA LEU A 91 4.92 7.20 -1.31
C LEU A 91 6.07 8.14 -0.99
N THR A 92 6.71 7.96 0.14
CA THR A 92 7.95 8.65 0.50
C THR A 92 9.11 7.68 0.41
N ILE A 93 10.09 8.03 -0.42
CA ILE A 93 11.36 7.30 -0.54
C ILE A 93 12.38 8.03 0.35
N PRO A 94 12.99 7.36 1.35
CA PRO A 94 13.91 7.99 2.28
C PRO A 94 15.18 8.50 1.57
N ASP A 95 15.91 9.39 2.23
CA ASP A 95 17.21 9.89 1.74
C ASP A 95 18.33 8.87 1.98
N VAL A 96 18.26 7.76 1.26
CA VAL A 96 19.32 6.75 1.21
C VAL A 96 19.84 6.74 -0.22
N GLU A 97 21.12 7.08 -0.39
CA GLU A 97 21.79 7.05 -1.68
C GLU A 97 21.59 5.65 -2.31
N ASP A 98 21.10 5.62 -3.55
CA ASP A 98 20.64 4.45 -4.31
C ASP A 98 19.23 3.89 -4.03
N ASN A 99 18.50 4.36 -3.01
CA ASN A 99 17.10 3.95 -2.85
C ASN A 99 16.20 4.71 -3.83
N LYS A 100 15.86 4.06 -4.95
CA LYS A 100 15.04 4.66 -6.00
C LYS A 100 14.17 3.62 -6.69
N ILE A 101 13.04 4.06 -7.20
CA ILE A 101 12.16 3.21 -8.00
C ILE A 101 12.35 3.58 -9.48
N PRO A 102 12.87 2.68 -10.31
CA PRO A 102 13.14 2.96 -11.71
C PRO A 102 11.85 3.23 -12.48
N ALA A 103 11.99 3.94 -13.60
CA ALA A 103 10.92 4.05 -14.59
C ALA A 103 10.52 2.65 -15.09
N ASN A 104 9.24 2.48 -15.41
CA ASN A 104 8.64 1.21 -15.80
C ASN A 104 8.72 0.12 -14.71
N ALA A 105 8.83 0.51 -13.44
CA ALA A 105 8.51 -0.40 -12.35
C ALA A 105 6.98 -0.55 -12.20
N ARG A 106 6.56 -1.68 -11.64
CA ARG A 106 5.18 -1.94 -11.20
C ARG A 106 5.12 -1.78 -9.70
N ILE A 107 4.19 -0.96 -9.22
CA ILE A 107 3.90 -0.81 -7.79
C ILE A 107 2.57 -1.51 -7.50
N ILE A 108 2.60 -2.50 -6.63
CA ILE A 108 1.43 -3.25 -6.19
C ILE A 108 1.06 -2.79 -4.78
N LEU A 109 -0.19 -2.35 -4.62
CA LEU A 109 -0.75 -1.98 -3.33
C LEU A 109 -1.92 -2.87 -2.98
N THR A 110 -1.93 -3.37 -1.74
CA THR A 110 -3.10 -4.02 -1.17
C THR A 110 -3.71 -3.10 -0.12
N LEU A 111 -4.96 -2.68 -0.32
CA LEU A 111 -5.67 -1.74 0.56
C LEU A 111 -6.87 -2.40 1.23
N VAL A 112 -7.14 -1.98 2.47
CA VAL A 112 -8.43 -2.22 3.12
C VAL A 112 -9.26 -0.94 3.02
N ILE A 113 -10.41 -1.03 2.36
CA ILE A 113 -11.38 0.05 2.21
C ILE A 113 -12.60 -0.25 3.07
N GLY A 114 -13.21 0.76 3.67
CA GLY A 114 -14.49 0.62 4.39
C GLY A 114 -15.26 1.94 4.48
N ALA A 115 -16.47 1.87 5.01
CA ALA A 115 -17.34 3.05 5.26
C ALA A 115 -16.89 3.85 6.49
#